data_AF-A0A0G0CCN7-F1
#
_entry.id   AF-A0A0G0CCN7-F1
#
_cell.length_a   1.000
_cell.length_b   1.000
_cell.length_c   1.000
_cell.angle_alpha   90.00
_cell.angle_beta   90.00
_cell.angle_gamma   90.00
#
_symmetry.space_group_name_H-M   'P 1'
#
loop_
_entity.id
_entity.type
_entity.pdbx_description
1 polymer ?
#
loop_
_entity_poly.entity_id
_entity_poly.type
_entity_poly.pdbx_seq_one_letter_code
_entity_poly.pdbx_strand_id
1 'polypeptide(L)'
;MFRKILIISLIITTFSGCSLISKISQKLGITMPIEEQNKLYTQAIKTKDEKYCQKIKNKNTEKNCQYSVVFEQAKERHDPNHCANIFVAPIQGLCRESVITTTPLSTRS
;
A
#
# COMPACT_ATOMS: atom_id res chain seq x y z
N MET A 1 -25.08 -62.31 -0.83
CA MET A 1 -25.46 -61.30 -1.85
C MET A 1 -24.90 -59.95 -1.43
N PHE A 2 -23.63 -59.69 -1.72
CA PHE A 2 -22.91 -58.45 -1.40
C PHE A 2 -22.71 -57.64 -2.69
N ARG A 3 -23.58 -56.68 -2.98
CA ARG A 3 -23.39 -55.70 -4.07
C ARG A 3 -24.12 -54.38 -3.78
N LYS A 4 -23.66 -53.62 -2.78
CA LYS A 4 -24.04 -52.19 -2.58
C LYS A 4 -22.92 -51.37 -1.92
N ILE A 5 -21.66 -51.65 -2.24
CA ILE A 5 -20.50 -50.82 -1.84
C ILE A 5 -19.69 -50.59 -3.10
N LEU A 6 -20.03 -49.54 -3.88
CA LEU A 6 -19.18 -48.89 -4.90
C LEU A 6 -20.00 -47.91 -5.76
N ILE A 7 -20.50 -46.83 -5.15
CA ILE A 7 -20.85 -45.61 -5.89
C ILE A 7 -20.37 -44.41 -5.05
N ILE A 8 -19.09 -44.43 -4.70
CA ILE A 8 -18.30 -43.23 -4.40
C ILE A 8 -17.27 -43.18 -5.52
N SER A 9 -17.58 -42.47 -6.60
CA SER A 9 -16.65 -41.93 -7.58
C SER A 9 -17.47 -41.26 -8.68
N LEU A 10 -17.12 -40.03 -9.04
CA LEU A 10 -17.67 -39.23 -10.15
C LEU A 10 -18.96 -38.43 -9.88
N ILE A 11 -18.91 -37.47 -8.95
CA ILE A 11 -19.54 -36.15 -9.16
C ILE A 11 -18.54 -35.07 -8.70
N ILE A 12 -17.36 -35.05 -9.32
CA ILE A 12 -16.42 -33.91 -9.27
C ILE A 12 -16.11 -33.54 -10.72
N THR A 13 -17.15 -33.16 -11.45
CA THR A 13 -17.00 -32.53 -12.76
C THR A 13 -18.24 -31.67 -12.96
N THR A 14 -18.02 -30.42 -13.39
CA THR A 14 -19.02 -29.42 -13.75
C THR A 14 -19.73 -28.66 -12.62
N PHE A 15 -18.97 -27.96 -11.77
CA PHE A 15 -19.39 -26.61 -11.35
C PHE A 15 -18.69 -25.57 -12.24
N SER A 16 -18.93 -25.69 -13.56
CA SER A 16 -18.91 -24.55 -14.47
C SER A 16 -20.12 -23.69 -14.14
N GLY A 17 -19.94 -22.70 -13.27
CA GLY A 17 -21.00 -21.76 -12.95
C GLY A 17 -21.20 -21.55 -11.46
N CYS A 18 -20.31 -20.77 -10.84
CA CYS A 18 -20.71 -19.96 -9.71
C CYS A 18 -19.91 -18.66 -9.69
N SER A 19 -20.17 -17.81 -10.69
CA SER A 19 -19.91 -16.35 -10.69
C SER A 19 -20.60 -15.58 -9.54
N LEU A 20 -21.06 -16.28 -8.49
CA LEU A 20 -21.85 -15.72 -7.40
C LEU A 20 -21.09 -15.60 -6.07
N ILE A 21 -19.95 -16.28 -5.90
CA ILE A 21 -19.14 -16.11 -4.68
C ILE A 21 -18.42 -14.74 -4.67
N SER A 22 -18.25 -14.11 -5.84
CA SER A 22 -17.58 -12.81 -5.95
C SER A 22 -18.43 -11.62 -5.44
N LYS A 23 -19.74 -11.80 -5.21
CA LYS A 23 -20.65 -10.71 -4.79
C LYS A 23 -20.91 -10.62 -3.28
N ILE A 24 -20.49 -11.59 -2.47
CA ILE A 24 -20.72 -11.55 -1.00
C ILE A 24 -19.57 -10.85 -0.26
N SER A 25 -18.37 -10.84 -0.83
CA SER A 25 -17.20 -10.17 -0.23
C SER A 25 -17.31 -8.64 -0.17
N GLN A 26 -18.17 -8.02 -1.00
CA GLN A 26 -18.31 -6.56 -1.04
C GLN A 26 -19.12 -5.98 0.14
N LYS A 27 -19.81 -6.82 0.92
CA LYS A 27 -20.65 -6.38 2.06
C LYS A 27 -20.01 -6.60 3.44
N LEU A 28 -18.87 -7.29 3.49
CA LEU A 28 -18.22 -7.70 4.75
C LEU A 28 -17.04 -6.82 5.20
N GLY A 29 -16.75 -5.71 4.50
CA GLY A 29 -15.66 -4.83 4.92
C GLY A 29 -14.32 -5.58 5.03
N ILE A 30 -14.05 -6.50 4.10
CA ILE A 30 -12.82 -7.27 4.09
C ILE A 30 -11.67 -6.29 3.86
N THR A 31 -10.98 -5.98 4.95
CA THR A 31 -9.73 -5.24 4.97
C THR A 31 -8.76 -5.96 4.03
N MET A 32 -8.19 -5.20 3.08
CA MET A 32 -7.12 -5.69 2.20
C MET A 32 -6.03 -6.36 3.06
N PRO A 33 -5.51 -7.54 2.67
CA PRO A 33 -4.50 -8.22 3.47
C PRO A 33 -3.30 -7.30 3.71
N ILE A 34 -2.77 -7.31 4.94
CA ILE A 34 -1.66 -6.42 5.37
C ILE A 34 -0.46 -6.57 4.42
N GLU A 35 -0.21 -7.78 3.91
CA GLU A 35 0.87 -8.05 2.97
C GLU A 35 0.76 -7.24 1.66
N GLU A 36 -0.45 -7.08 1.14
CA GLU A 36 -0.69 -6.32 -0.10
C GLU A 36 -0.49 -4.81 0.14
N GLN A 37 -0.95 -4.30 1.28
CA GLN A 37 -0.72 -2.91 1.69
C GLN A 37 0.78 -2.60 1.82
N ASN A 38 1.55 -3.53 2.40
CA ASN A 38 3.01 -3.40 2.51
C ASN A 38 3.69 -3.40 1.14
N LYS A 39 3.23 -4.23 0.18
CA LYS A 39 3.76 -4.22 -1.19
C LYS A 39 3.54 -2.86 -1.87
N LEU A 40 2.34 -2.29 -1.74
CA LEU A 40 2.03 -0.95 -2.26
C LEU A 40 2.89 0.13 -1.60
N TYR A 41 3.07 0.06 -0.28
CA TYR A 41 3.95 0.97 0.46
C TYR A 41 5.38 0.91 -0.07
N THR A 42 5.97 -0.28 -0.16
CA THR A 42 7.35 -0.45 -0.66
C THR A 42 7.49 0.04 -2.10
N GLN A 43 6.51 -0.22 -2.96
CA GLN A 43 6.51 0.30 -4.33
C GLN A 43 6.46 1.82 -4.35
N ALA A 44 5.62 2.44 -3.53
CA ALA A 44 5.51 3.89 -3.43
C ALA A 44 6.86 4.53 -3.04
N ILE A 45 7.55 3.99 -2.02
CA ILE A 45 8.85 4.52 -1.59
C ILE A 45 9.93 4.30 -2.64
N LYS A 46 9.97 3.11 -3.25
CA LYS A 46 10.99 2.78 -4.25
C LYS A 46 10.86 3.62 -5.51
N THR A 47 9.63 3.86 -5.96
CA THR A 47 9.34 4.63 -7.18
C THR A 47 9.13 6.12 -6.92
N LYS A 48 8.98 6.50 -5.65
CA LYS A 48 8.62 7.84 -5.20
C LYS A 48 7.32 8.34 -5.83
N ASP A 49 6.37 7.43 -6.07
CA ASP A 49 5.07 7.74 -6.68
C ASP A 49 3.94 7.56 -5.64
N GLU A 50 3.32 8.69 -5.27
CA GLU A 50 2.22 8.76 -4.31
C GLU A 50 0.95 8.03 -4.79
N LYS A 51 0.81 7.77 -6.09
CA LYS A 51 -0.33 7.02 -6.65
C LYS A 51 -0.41 5.60 -6.10
N TYR A 52 0.72 5.00 -5.69
CA TYR A 52 0.71 3.71 -5.01
C TYR A 52 0.12 3.81 -3.60
N CYS A 53 0.36 4.91 -2.88
CA CYS A 53 -0.23 5.14 -1.55
C CYS A 53 -1.76 5.26 -1.63
N GLN A 54 -2.31 5.90 -2.66
CA GLN A 54 -3.76 6.04 -2.87
C GLN A 54 -4.51 4.70 -3.04
N LYS A 55 -3.78 3.63 -3.37
CA LYS A 55 -4.35 2.27 -3.49
C LYS A 55 -4.49 1.57 -2.13
N ILE A 56 -3.84 2.08 -1.08
CA ILE A 56 -3.89 1.52 0.27
C ILE A 56 -5.25 1.84 0.90
N LYS A 57 -5.97 0.80 1.33
CA LYS A 57 -7.32 0.94 1.90
C LYS A 57 -7.31 1.54 3.31
N ASN A 58 -6.30 1.24 4.11
CA ASN A 58 -6.17 1.81 5.45
C ASN A 58 -5.70 3.28 5.37
N LYS A 59 -6.53 4.21 5.83
CA LYS A 59 -6.25 5.65 5.76
C LYS A 59 -5.04 6.10 6.58
N ASN A 60 -4.72 5.44 7.68
CA ASN A 60 -3.50 5.76 8.43
C ASN A 60 -2.27 5.30 7.67
N THR A 61 -2.29 4.09 7.11
CA THR A 61 -1.18 3.57 6.30
C THR A 61 -1.00 4.37 5.00
N GLU A 62 -2.08 4.77 4.34
CA GLU A 62 -2.06 5.65 3.16
C GLU A 62 -1.36 6.98 3.47
N LYS A 63 -1.76 7.65 4.56
CA LYS A 63 -1.15 8.94 4.96
C LYS A 63 0.33 8.78 5.30
N ASN A 64 0.67 7.74 6.07
CA ASN A 64 2.07 7.47 6.42
C ASN A 64 2.92 7.21 5.16
N CYS A 65 2.37 6.45 4.20
CA CYS A 65 3.00 6.21 2.89
C CYS A 65 3.25 7.53 2.16
N GLN A 66 2.26 8.41 2.07
CA GLN A 66 2.40 9.72 1.42
C GLN A 66 3.50 10.56 2.07
N TYR A 67 3.55 10.62 3.40
CA TYR A 67 4.60 11.37 4.10
C TYR A 67 5.99 10.85 3.81
N SER A 68 6.16 9.52 3.79
CA SER A 68 7.44 8.91 3.47
C SER A 68 7.85 9.12 2.01
N VAL A 69 6.91 9.10 1.05
CA VAL A 69 7.20 9.45 -0.34
C VAL A 69 7.64 10.91 -0.48
N VAL A 70 6.89 11.85 0.11
CA VAL A 70 7.21 13.28 0.07
C VAL A 70 8.58 13.55 0.72
N PHE A 71 8.88 12.91 1.84
CA PHE A 71 10.16 13.03 2.53
C PHE A 71 11.33 12.55 1.65
N GLU A 72 11.22 11.38 1.02
CA GLU A 72 12.27 10.86 0.13
C GLU A 72 12.45 11.70 -1.13
N GLN A 73 11.36 12.24 -1.70
CA GLN A 73 11.43 13.19 -2.81
C GLN A 73 12.13 14.49 -2.39
N ALA A 74 11.80 15.04 -1.21
CA ALA A 74 12.40 16.26 -0.68
C ALA A 74 13.91 16.09 -0.45
N LYS A 75 14.32 14.94 0.10
CA LYS A 75 15.73 14.59 0.29
C LYS A 75 16.50 14.47 -1.03
N GLU A 76 15.95 13.75 -2.00
CA GLU A 76 16.60 13.60 -3.32
C GLU A 76 16.77 14.94 -4.05
N ARG A 77 15.79 15.84 -3.90
CA ARG A 77 15.81 17.15 -4.52
C ARG A 77 16.59 18.20 -3.72
N HIS A 78 17.04 17.85 -2.51
CA HIS A 78 17.57 18.80 -1.53
C HIS A 78 16.65 20.02 -1.32
N ASP A 79 15.33 19.82 -1.41
CA ASP A 79 14.34 20.89 -1.35
C ASP A 79 13.51 20.77 -0.06
N PRO A 80 13.85 21.53 1.00
CA PRO A 80 13.08 21.52 2.24
C PRO A 80 11.68 22.14 2.07
N ASN A 81 11.43 22.93 1.02
CA ASN A 81 10.10 23.47 0.77
C ASN A 81 9.13 22.37 0.30
N HIS A 82 9.64 21.31 -0.33
CA HIS A 82 8.85 20.15 -0.73
C HIS A 82 8.19 19.44 0.47
N CYS A 83 8.76 19.55 1.67
CA CYS A 83 8.16 19.07 2.91
C CYS A 83 6.84 19.79 3.29
N ALA A 84 6.51 20.94 2.66
CA ALA A 84 5.26 21.65 2.92
C ALA A 84 4.00 20.85 2.57
N ASN A 85 4.15 19.79 1.76
CA ASN A 85 3.05 18.88 1.40
C ASN A 85 2.68 17.90 2.54
N ILE A 86 3.45 17.88 3.65
CA ILE A 86 3.14 17.08 4.84
C ILE A 86 2.20 17.88 5.77
N PHE A 87 0.95 17.44 5.90
CA PHE A 87 -0.07 18.13 6.71
C PHE A 87 0.15 18.05 8.23
N VAL A 88 1.02 17.15 8.70
CA VAL A 88 1.29 16.96 10.14
C VAL A 88 2.47 17.83 10.54
N ALA A 89 2.20 18.95 11.22
CA ALA A 89 3.19 19.98 11.53
C ALA A 89 4.47 19.45 12.23
N PRO A 90 4.40 18.54 13.23
CA PRO A 90 5.63 17.95 13.80
C PRO A 90 6.49 17.20 12.77
N ILE A 91 5.85 16.44 11.88
CA ILE A 91 6.56 15.65 10.84
C ILE A 91 7.12 16.58 9.76
N GLN A 92 6.40 17.65 9.42
CA GLN A 92 6.87 18.67 8.49
C GLN A 92 8.18 19.33 8.98
N GLY A 93 8.27 19.65 10.27
CA GLY A 93 9.49 20.20 10.87
C GLY A 93 10.67 19.23 10.78
N LEU A 94 10.45 17.96 11.16
CA LEU A 94 11.46 16.91 11.07
C LEU A 94 11.91 16.64 9.62
N CYS A 95 10.97 16.72 8.67
CA CYS A 95 11.28 16.61 7.24
C CYS A 95 12.23 17.72 6.80
N ARG A 96 11.90 18.98 7.09
CA ARG A 96 12.72 20.14 6.72
C ARG A 96 14.12 20.04 7.31
N GLU A 97 14.21 19.75 8.60
CA GLU A 97 15.49 19.62 9.31
C GLU A 97 16.36 18.51 8.71
N SER A 98 15.78 17.36 8.40
CA SER A 98 16.50 16.24 7.79
C SER A 98 17.01 16.56 6.38
N VAL A 99 16.22 17.26 5.56
CA VAL A 99 16.65 17.68 4.21
C VAL A 99 17.78 18.71 4.30
N ILE A 100 17.67 19.68 5.21
CA ILE A 100 18.68 20.73 5.42
C ILE A 100 20.02 20.16 5.92
N THR A 101 19.98 19.13 6.77
CA THR A 101 21.17 18.48 7.36
C THR A 101 21.85 17.53 6.38
N THR A 102 21.09 16.89 5.48
CA THR A 102 21.64 16.01 4.43
C THR A 102 22.12 16.77 3.20
N THR A 103 21.85 18.07 3.11
CA THR A 103 22.32 18.91 2.01
C THR A 103 23.82 19.25 2.21
N PRO A 104 24.71 18.84 1.30
CA PRO A 104 26.14 19.12 1.42
C PRO A 104 26.38 20.64 1.40
N LEU A 105 27.26 21.10 2.30
CA LEU A 105 27.63 22.51 2.50
C LEU A 105 27.95 23.27 1.21
N SER A 106 28.40 22.58 0.15
CA SER A 106 28.70 23.15 -1.17
C SER A 106 27.50 23.77 -1.89
N THR A 107 26.26 23.54 -1.45
CA THR A 107 25.04 24.05 -2.09
C THR A 107 24.28 25.10 -1.26
N ARG A 108 24.80 25.49 -0.08
CA ARG A 108 24.31 26.67 0.66
C ARG A 108 25.02 27.91 0.13
N SER A 109 24.46 28.55 -0.89
CA SER A 109 24.94 29.82 -1.45
C SER A 109 23.83 30.85 -1.43
#